data_AF-A0A503P5R6-F1
#
_entry.id   AF-A0A503P5R6-F1
#
_cell.length_a   1.000
_cell.length_b   1.000
_cell.length_c   1.000
_cell.angle_alpha   90.00
_cell.angle_beta   90.00
_cell.angle_gamma   90.00
#
_symmetry.space_group_name_H-M   'P 1'
#
loop_
_entity.id
_entity.type
_entity.pdbx_description
1 polymer ?
#
loop_
_entity_poly.entity_id
_entity_poly.type
_entity_poly.pdbx_seq_one_letter_code
_entity_poly.pdbx_strand_id
1 'polypeptide(L)'
;MSKLENPVQMAVIGAAHGIKGELRVKTFTGDPLALADYGPLYAKDGRAFQINDIRPAGTVVVVRFKGIGDRNAAEALAGTELFVDRSVLPDDGEEDEFYHADLIGLDVRDDTGVIGKVVAVHNFGGGDILDVTLAGRKGVLIPFTQAAVPHVSIADGFVEVNPQAAGLVEDEEDGEAPRDAGFDPKGRPRGPKDAGGNR
;
A
#
# COMPACT_ATOMS: atom_id res chain seq x y z
N MET A 1 -28.75 -7.45 16.63
CA MET A 1 -28.23 -6.74 15.45
C MET A 1 -26.77 -6.51 15.72
N SER A 2 -25.89 -7.25 15.07
CA SER A 2 -24.45 -7.02 15.15
C SER A 2 -24.20 -5.66 14.51
N LYS A 3 -23.90 -4.66 15.34
CA LYS A 3 -23.48 -3.36 14.85
C LYS A 3 -22.10 -3.58 14.23
N LEU A 4 -21.92 -3.23 12.96
CA LEU A 4 -20.59 -3.23 12.34
C LEU A 4 -19.75 -2.19 13.08
N GLU A 5 -18.60 -2.58 13.62
CA GLU A 5 -17.71 -1.70 14.36
C GLU A 5 -16.77 -0.98 13.40
N ASN A 6 -16.26 -1.70 12.39
CA ASN A 6 -15.44 -1.15 11.32
C ASN A 6 -15.92 -1.68 9.96
N PRO A 7 -16.97 -1.08 9.37
CA PRO A 7 -17.60 -1.60 8.15
C PRO A 7 -16.75 -1.37 6.90
N VAL A 8 -16.49 -2.44 6.15
CA VAL A 8 -15.85 -2.41 4.83
C VAL A 8 -16.91 -2.70 3.76
N GLN A 9 -17.02 -1.83 2.76
CA GLN A 9 -17.98 -2.00 1.67
C GLN A 9 -17.47 -3.04 0.67
N MET A 10 -18.22 -4.12 0.50
CA MET A 10 -17.82 -5.24 -0.36
C MET A 10 -18.52 -5.21 -1.72
N ALA A 11 -19.76 -4.70 -1.75
CA ALA A 11 -20.57 -4.74 -2.96
C ALA A 11 -21.71 -3.71 -2.98
N VAL A 12 -22.32 -3.54 -4.16
CA VAL A 12 -23.58 -2.83 -4.38
C VAL A 12 -24.53 -3.69 -5.18
N ILE A 13 -25.74 -3.88 -4.65
CA ILE A 13 -26.83 -4.56 -5.36
C ILE A 13 -27.30 -3.69 -6.52
N GLY A 14 -27.27 -4.24 -7.73
CA GLY A 14 -27.75 -3.61 -8.95
C GLY A 14 -29.14 -4.10 -9.36
N ALA A 15 -29.39 -4.11 -10.67
CA ALA A 15 -30.69 -4.50 -11.22
C ALA A 15 -31.01 -5.99 -11.02
N ALA A 16 -32.30 -6.31 -10.91
CA ALA A 16 -32.78 -7.68 -10.94
C ALA A 16 -32.40 -8.40 -12.25
N HIS A 17 -32.14 -9.70 -12.13
CA HIS A 17 -31.82 -10.61 -13.21
C HIS A 17 -32.90 -11.71 -13.28
N GLY A 18 -33.59 -11.78 -14.41
CA GLY A 18 -34.67 -12.76 -14.60
C GLY A 18 -35.88 -12.53 -13.68
N ILE A 19 -36.54 -13.62 -13.28
CA ILE A 19 -37.77 -13.62 -12.46
C ILE A 19 -37.66 -14.38 -11.14
N LYS A 20 -36.54 -15.08 -10.92
CA LYS A 20 -36.32 -15.97 -9.76
C LYS A 20 -35.59 -15.29 -8.60
N GLY A 21 -35.69 -13.96 -8.50
CA GLY A 21 -35.04 -13.18 -7.45
C GLY A 21 -33.52 -13.05 -7.55
N GLU A 22 -32.93 -13.32 -8.72
CA GLU A 22 -31.49 -13.11 -8.93
C GLU A 22 -31.20 -11.62 -9.14
N LEU A 23 -30.00 -11.19 -8.77
CA LEU A 23 -29.56 -9.79 -8.77
C LEU A 23 -28.19 -9.67 -9.43
N ARG A 24 -28.02 -8.65 -10.27
CA ARG A 24 -26.67 -8.23 -10.69
C ARG A 24 -26.03 -7.49 -9.53
N VAL A 25 -24.83 -7.87 -9.11
CA VAL A 25 -24.13 -7.27 -7.98
C VAL A 25 -22.74 -6.83 -8.44
N LYS A 26 -22.42 -5.56 -8.24
CA LYS A 26 -21.06 -5.05 -8.46
C LYS A 26 -20.26 -5.32 -7.19
N THR A 27 -19.13 -6.02 -7.32
CA THR A 27 -18.23 -6.31 -6.20
C THR A 27 -17.04 -5.36 -6.22
N PHE A 28 -16.41 -5.20 -5.06
CA PHE A 28 -15.16 -4.46 -4.89
C PHE A 28 -14.02 -5.38 -4.40
N THR A 29 -14.26 -6.68 -4.35
CA THR A 29 -13.27 -7.71 -4.03
C THR A 29 -12.34 -7.98 -5.21
N GLY A 30 -11.10 -8.41 -4.93
CA GLY A 30 -10.13 -8.79 -5.97
C GLY A 30 -10.62 -9.94 -6.85
N ASP A 31 -11.20 -10.98 -6.22
CA ASP A 31 -12.03 -11.98 -6.90
C ASP A 31 -13.53 -11.71 -6.62
N PRO A 32 -14.35 -11.41 -7.65
CA PRO A 32 -15.78 -11.24 -7.49
C PRO A 32 -16.54 -12.43 -6.90
N LEU A 33 -16.07 -13.67 -7.12
CA LEU A 33 -16.75 -14.88 -6.63
C LEU A 33 -16.49 -15.12 -5.14
N ALA A 34 -15.33 -14.68 -4.63
CA ALA A 34 -14.98 -14.75 -3.21
C ALA A 34 -15.95 -13.98 -2.30
N LEU A 35 -16.81 -13.12 -2.85
CA LEU A 35 -17.85 -12.41 -2.08
C LEU A 35 -18.72 -13.36 -1.23
N ALA A 36 -18.94 -14.60 -1.68
CA ALA A 36 -19.72 -15.60 -0.96
C ALA A 36 -19.01 -16.17 0.29
N ASP A 37 -17.70 -16.02 0.38
CA ASP A 37 -16.87 -16.65 1.42
C ASP A 37 -16.80 -15.83 2.71
N TYR A 38 -17.07 -14.51 2.63
CA TYR A 38 -17.06 -13.59 3.78
C TYR A 38 -18.30 -13.71 4.69
N GLY A 39 -19.20 -14.67 4.42
CA GLY A 39 -20.39 -14.90 5.20
C GLY A 39 -21.53 -13.89 4.92
N PRO A 40 -22.41 -13.62 5.91
CA PRO A 40 -23.53 -12.69 5.72
C PRO A 40 -23.04 -11.26 5.48
N LEU A 41 -23.56 -10.64 4.43
CA LEU A 41 -23.34 -9.23 4.12
C LEU A 41 -24.41 -8.38 4.78
N TYR A 42 -24.08 -7.17 5.22
CA TYR A 42 -25.00 -6.31 5.95
C TYR A 42 -25.24 -5.00 5.19
N ALA A 43 -26.47 -4.51 5.18
CA ALA A 43 -26.77 -3.15 4.74
C ALA A 43 -26.64 -2.16 5.90
N LYS A 44 -26.54 -0.85 5.58
CA LYS A 44 -26.48 0.22 6.61
C LYS A 44 -27.69 0.27 7.54
N ASP A 45 -28.83 -0.24 7.09
CA ASP A 45 -30.07 -0.33 7.88
C ASP A 45 -30.13 -1.59 8.79
N GLY A 46 -29.06 -2.39 8.80
CA GLY A 46 -28.92 -3.58 9.66
C GLY A 46 -29.51 -4.86 9.07
N ARG A 47 -30.09 -4.84 7.86
CA ARG A 47 -30.52 -6.06 7.17
C ARG A 47 -29.31 -6.91 6.78
N ALA A 48 -29.42 -8.22 6.99
CA ALA A 48 -28.40 -9.20 6.62
C ALA A 48 -28.80 -9.97 5.35
N PHE A 49 -27.82 -10.25 4.50
CA PHE A 49 -27.96 -10.88 3.20
C PHE A 49 -26.99 -12.05 3.10
N GLN A 50 -27.52 -13.26 3.04
CA GLN A 50 -26.73 -14.47 2.83
C GLN A 50 -26.76 -14.85 1.35
N ILE A 51 -25.59 -15.07 0.75
CA ILE A 51 -25.48 -15.55 -0.63
C ILE A 51 -25.77 -17.05 -0.65
N ASN A 52 -26.73 -17.47 -1.49
CA ASN A 52 -27.02 -18.88 -1.77
C ASN A 52 -26.29 -19.39 -3.01
N ASP A 53 -26.12 -18.53 -4.02
CA ASP A 53 -25.46 -18.86 -5.29
C ASP A 53 -24.86 -17.59 -5.90
N ILE A 54 -23.71 -17.73 -6.55
CA ILE A 54 -22.97 -16.64 -7.19
C ILE A 54 -22.30 -17.14 -8.46
N ARG A 55 -22.37 -16.36 -9.54
CA ARG A 55 -21.73 -16.69 -10.81
C ARG A 55 -21.26 -15.45 -11.58
N PRO A 56 -20.21 -15.57 -12.41
CA PRO A 56 -19.69 -14.43 -13.17
C PRO A 56 -20.67 -13.98 -14.26
N ALA A 57 -20.73 -12.67 -14.51
CA ALA A 57 -21.59 -12.06 -15.52
C ALA A 57 -21.01 -10.76 -16.11
N GLY A 58 -19.84 -10.87 -16.75
CA GLY A 58 -19.12 -9.73 -17.32
C GLY A 58 -18.45 -8.92 -16.22
N THR A 59 -18.75 -7.63 -16.13
CA THR A 59 -18.18 -6.70 -15.13
C THR A 59 -18.83 -6.77 -13.75
N VAL A 60 -19.77 -7.69 -13.56
CA VAL A 60 -20.53 -7.92 -12.31
C VAL A 60 -20.73 -9.42 -12.11
N VAL A 61 -21.26 -9.80 -10.95
CA VAL A 61 -21.74 -11.15 -10.68
C VAL A 61 -23.27 -11.20 -10.68
N VAL A 62 -23.84 -12.37 -10.94
CA VAL A 62 -25.25 -12.66 -10.65
C VAL A 62 -25.30 -13.42 -9.34
N VAL A 63 -26.07 -12.91 -8.40
CA VAL A 63 -26.20 -13.43 -7.04
C VAL A 63 -27.64 -13.82 -6.76
N ARG A 64 -27.84 -14.94 -6.08
CA ARG A 64 -29.10 -15.30 -5.44
C ARG A 64 -28.93 -15.19 -3.94
N PHE A 65 -29.67 -14.28 -3.31
CA PHE A 65 -29.69 -14.18 -1.85
C PHE A 65 -30.74 -15.12 -1.25
N LYS A 66 -30.47 -15.60 -0.04
CA LYS A 66 -31.43 -16.39 0.74
C LYS A 66 -32.67 -15.56 1.04
N GLY A 67 -33.85 -16.11 0.76
CA GLY A 67 -35.14 -15.45 1.02
C GLY A 67 -35.62 -14.49 -0.07
N ILE A 68 -34.83 -14.26 -1.13
CA ILE A 68 -35.24 -13.44 -2.27
C ILE A 68 -35.60 -14.36 -3.43
N GLY A 69 -36.91 -14.61 -3.61
CA GLY A 69 -37.41 -15.63 -4.54
C GLY A 69 -38.01 -15.10 -5.84
N ASP A 70 -38.28 -13.79 -5.92
CA ASP A 70 -38.98 -13.18 -7.06
C ASP A 70 -38.38 -11.84 -7.48
N ARG A 71 -38.77 -11.39 -8.67
CA ARG A 71 -38.27 -10.15 -9.29
C ARG A 71 -38.60 -8.90 -8.49
N ASN A 72 -39.78 -8.80 -7.91
CA ASN A 72 -40.23 -7.59 -7.21
C ASN A 72 -39.42 -7.39 -5.93
N ALA A 73 -39.19 -8.48 -5.18
CA ALA A 73 -38.33 -8.48 -4.01
C ALA A 73 -36.89 -8.11 -4.38
N ALA A 74 -36.37 -8.59 -5.52
CA ALA A 74 -35.05 -8.22 -6.01
C ALA A 74 -34.97 -6.74 -6.39
N GLU A 75 -35.92 -6.21 -7.16
CA GLU A 75 -35.92 -4.80 -7.59
C GLU A 75 -35.95 -3.83 -6.40
N ALA A 76 -36.65 -4.18 -5.32
CA ALA A 76 -36.69 -3.38 -4.09
C ALA A 76 -35.33 -3.28 -3.37
N LEU A 77 -34.36 -4.14 -3.71
CA LEU A 77 -33.01 -4.13 -3.14
C LEU A 77 -31.99 -3.39 -3.99
N ALA A 78 -32.34 -2.97 -5.21
CA ALA A 78 -31.43 -2.26 -6.10
C ALA A 78 -30.90 -0.97 -5.44
N GLY A 79 -29.60 -0.74 -5.55
CA GLY A 79 -28.87 0.35 -4.92
C GLY A 79 -28.43 0.07 -3.48
N THR A 80 -28.78 -1.08 -2.89
CA THR A 80 -28.34 -1.42 -1.53
C THR A 80 -26.84 -1.70 -1.50
N GLU A 81 -26.12 -0.95 -0.68
CA GLU A 81 -24.71 -1.17 -0.37
C GLU A 81 -24.57 -2.29 0.67
N LEU A 82 -23.61 -3.17 0.45
CA LEU A 82 -23.37 -4.35 1.27
C LEU A 82 -21.98 -4.29 1.90
N PHE A 83 -21.94 -4.57 3.20
CA PHE A 83 -20.77 -4.42 4.05
C PHE A 83 -20.47 -5.69 4.82
N VAL A 84 -19.22 -5.84 5.23
CA VAL A 84 -18.80 -6.77 6.27
C VAL A 84 -18.06 -5.99 7.34
N ASP A 85 -17.89 -6.58 8.53
CA ASP A 85 -16.99 -6.00 9.52
C ASP A 85 -15.54 -6.32 9.12
N ARG A 86 -14.60 -5.41 9.38
CA ARG A 86 -13.19 -5.66 9.07
C ARG A 86 -12.65 -6.93 9.73
N SER A 87 -13.17 -7.32 10.90
CA SER A 87 -12.78 -8.55 11.61
C SER A 87 -13.08 -9.86 10.89
N VAL A 88 -13.91 -9.85 9.83
CA VAL A 88 -14.20 -11.06 9.03
C VAL A 88 -13.45 -11.12 7.71
N LEU A 89 -12.76 -10.05 7.34
CA LEU A 89 -11.79 -10.12 6.27
C LEU A 89 -10.65 -10.98 6.80
N PRO A 90 -10.15 -11.96 6.02
CA PRO A 90 -8.96 -12.67 6.46
C PRO A 90 -7.85 -11.63 6.62
N ASP A 91 -7.01 -11.81 7.65
CA ASP A 91 -5.87 -10.93 7.93
C ASP A 91 -4.80 -11.00 6.82
N ASP A 92 -5.09 -11.76 5.75
CA ASP A 92 -4.28 -11.96 4.55
C ASP A 92 -4.36 -10.77 3.59
N GLY A 93 -4.00 -9.59 4.10
CA GLY A 93 -2.92 -8.94 3.36
C GLY A 93 -1.77 -9.95 3.35
N GLU A 94 -1.08 -10.15 2.23
CA GLU A 94 0.24 -10.79 2.27
C GLU A 94 1.00 -10.22 3.49
N GLU A 95 1.85 -10.99 4.19
CA GLU A 95 2.53 -10.56 5.44
C GLU A 95 3.28 -9.19 5.33
N ASP A 96 3.28 -8.60 4.13
CA ASP A 96 3.87 -7.35 3.69
C ASP A 96 2.88 -6.25 3.20
N GLU A 97 1.54 -6.41 3.26
CA GLU A 97 0.57 -5.37 2.86
C GLU A 97 0.12 -4.48 4.05
N PHE A 98 0.69 -3.27 4.13
CA PHE A 98 0.37 -2.28 5.17
C PHE A 98 -0.33 -1.04 4.62
N TYR A 99 -1.36 -0.55 5.30
CA TYR A 99 -1.91 0.77 4.98
C TYR A 99 -0.90 1.85 5.37
N HIS A 100 -0.60 2.78 4.46
CA HIS A 100 0.32 3.90 4.71
C HIS A 100 -0.07 4.71 5.95
N ALA A 101 -1.37 4.88 6.20
CA ALA A 101 -1.88 5.59 7.36
C ALA A 101 -1.51 4.92 8.68
N ASP A 102 -1.39 3.59 8.69
CA ASP A 102 -1.06 2.80 9.88
C ASP A 102 0.46 2.85 10.18
N LEU A 103 1.28 3.16 9.16
CA LEU A 103 2.73 3.29 9.30
C LEU A 103 3.17 4.65 9.84
N ILE A 104 2.40 5.72 9.58
CA ILE A 104 2.75 7.07 10.01
C ILE A 104 2.65 7.17 11.53
N GLY A 105 3.72 7.63 12.17
CA GLY A 105 3.82 7.79 13.62
C GLY A 105 4.41 6.59 14.34
N LEU A 106 4.66 5.46 13.68
CA LEU A 106 5.35 4.32 14.27
C LEU A 106 6.80 4.68 14.64
N ASP A 107 7.27 4.12 15.76
CA ASP A 107 8.68 4.23 16.15
C ASP A 107 9.56 3.45 15.17
N VAL A 108 10.65 4.06 14.72
CA VAL A 108 11.68 3.39 13.91
C VAL A 108 12.73 2.84 14.86
N ARG A 109 12.99 1.53 14.79
CA ARG A 109 13.92 0.82 15.68
C ARG A 109 15.00 0.07 14.91
N ASP A 110 16.18 -0.02 15.49
CA ASP A 110 17.23 -0.96 15.08
C ASP A 110 17.64 -1.87 16.26
N ASP A 111 18.76 -2.56 16.13
CA ASP A 111 19.34 -3.43 17.17
C ASP A 111 19.77 -2.67 18.44
N THR A 112 19.89 -1.35 18.37
CA THR A 112 20.26 -0.47 19.49
C THR A 112 19.06 0.14 20.21
N GLY A 113 17.88 0.18 19.56
CA GLY A 113 16.63 0.66 20.14
C GLY A 113 15.89 1.64 19.23
N VAL A 114 15.11 2.55 19.82
CA VAL A 114 14.35 3.55 19.05
C VAL A 114 15.29 4.64 18.53
N ILE A 115 15.38 4.75 17.21
CA ILE A 115 16.24 5.70 16.51
C ILE A 115 15.45 6.84 15.85
N GLY A 116 14.14 6.70 15.72
CA GLY A 116 13.33 7.68 15.02
C GLY A 116 11.84 7.41 14.99
N LYS A 117 11.15 8.10 14.08
CA LYS A 117 9.71 7.97 13.85
C LYS A 117 9.38 8.16 12.38
N VAL A 118 8.41 7.39 11.88
CA VAL A 118 7.85 7.54 10.53
C VAL A 118 7.01 8.81 10.49
N VAL A 119 7.30 9.72 9.55
CA VAL A 119 6.57 10.98 9.37
C VAL A 119 5.66 10.98 8.14
N ALA A 120 6.03 10.23 7.10
CA ALA A 120 5.21 10.04 5.91
C ALA A 120 5.58 8.74 5.19
N VAL A 121 4.71 8.32 4.27
CA VAL A 121 4.99 7.25 3.31
C VAL A 121 4.75 7.82 1.91
N HIS A 122 5.68 7.55 0.99
CA HIS A 122 5.64 8.01 -0.39
C HIS A 122 5.65 6.82 -1.34
N ASN A 123 4.86 6.91 -2.42
CA ASN A 123 4.92 5.97 -3.53
C ASN A 123 5.06 6.76 -4.84
N PHE A 124 6.22 6.64 -5.48
CA PHE A 124 6.53 7.32 -6.75
C PHE A 124 6.41 6.40 -7.97
N GLY A 125 5.66 5.29 -7.85
CA GLY A 125 5.48 4.30 -8.92
C GLY A 125 6.55 3.21 -8.98
N GLY A 126 7.45 3.14 -8.00
CA GLY A 126 8.55 2.16 -7.90
C GLY A 126 8.56 1.36 -6.59
N GLY A 127 7.49 1.42 -5.80
CA GLY A 127 7.42 0.88 -4.43
C GLY A 127 7.25 1.99 -3.39
N ASP A 128 7.01 1.57 -2.15
CA ASP A 128 6.81 2.46 -1.02
C ASP A 128 8.14 2.88 -0.38
N ILE A 129 8.18 4.12 0.09
CA ILE A 129 9.34 4.74 0.74
C ILE A 129 8.86 5.40 2.02
N LEU A 130 9.45 5.03 3.16
CA LEU A 130 9.21 5.70 4.44
C LEU A 130 10.05 6.99 4.49
N ASP A 131 9.40 8.12 4.77
CA ASP A 131 10.08 9.32 5.24
C ASP A 131 10.11 9.26 6.76
N VAL A 132 11.31 9.26 7.33
CA VAL A 132 11.54 9.12 8.76
C VAL A 132 12.36 10.29 9.31
N THR A 133 12.11 10.59 10.58
CA THR A 133 13.00 11.47 11.36
C THR A 133 13.90 10.60 12.22
N LEU A 134 15.22 10.63 12.01
CA LEU A 134 16.21 9.89 12.79
C LEU A 134 17.04 10.83 13.67
N ALA A 135 17.02 10.65 14.98
CA ALA A 135 17.82 11.43 15.95
C ALA A 135 17.82 12.96 15.68
N GLY A 136 16.68 13.52 15.24
CA GLY A 136 16.51 14.95 14.91
C GLY A 136 16.82 15.35 13.46
N ARG A 137 17.41 14.47 12.65
CA ARG A 137 17.53 14.64 11.19
C ARG A 137 16.20 14.26 10.52
N LYS A 138 15.61 15.17 9.77
CA LYS A 138 14.33 14.97 9.04
C LYS A 138 14.60 14.59 7.59
N GLY A 139 13.63 13.94 6.94
CA GLY A 139 13.69 13.66 5.50
C GLY A 139 14.59 12.47 5.14
N VAL A 140 14.80 11.53 6.06
CA VAL A 140 15.56 10.31 5.76
C VAL A 140 14.61 9.35 5.06
N LEU A 141 14.95 8.94 3.84
CA LEU A 141 14.13 8.07 3.02
C LEU A 141 14.61 6.62 3.12
N ILE A 142 13.74 5.71 3.57
CA ILE A 142 14.02 4.29 3.70
C ILE A 142 13.09 3.51 2.77
N PRO A 143 13.61 2.65 1.88
CA PRO A 143 12.77 1.81 1.04
C PRO A 143 11.94 0.86 1.91
N PHE A 144 10.63 0.81 1.71
CA PHE A 144 9.75 -0.10 2.46
C PHE A 144 9.75 -1.47 1.80
N THR A 145 10.81 -2.23 2.07
CA THR A 145 11.07 -3.57 1.51
C THR A 145 11.47 -4.51 2.63
N GLN A 146 11.25 -5.81 2.46
CA GLN A 146 11.59 -6.81 3.48
C GLN A 146 13.08 -6.83 3.87
N ALA A 147 13.96 -6.39 2.97
CA ALA A 147 15.39 -6.27 3.29
C ALA A 147 15.67 -5.12 4.26
N ALA A 148 15.01 -3.98 4.07
CA ALA A 148 15.25 -2.75 4.83
C ALA A 148 14.35 -2.61 6.06
N VAL A 149 13.11 -3.13 6.00
CA VAL A 149 12.12 -3.14 7.08
C VAL A 149 11.61 -4.57 7.28
N PRO A 150 12.43 -5.46 7.87
CA PRO A 150 12.10 -6.89 8.00
C PRO A 150 10.93 -7.19 8.94
N HIS A 151 10.52 -6.22 9.76
CA HIS A 151 9.46 -6.44 10.73
C HIS A 151 8.69 -5.15 11.03
N VAL A 152 7.36 -5.27 11.03
CA VAL A 152 6.42 -4.19 11.34
C VAL A 152 5.43 -4.73 12.38
N SER A 153 5.29 -4.03 13.51
CA SER A 153 4.25 -4.31 14.49
C SER A 153 3.39 -3.05 14.68
N ILE A 154 2.20 -3.07 14.07
CA ILE A 154 1.20 -2.01 14.24
C ILE A 154 0.66 -2.00 15.68
N ALA A 155 0.44 -3.19 16.25
CA ALA A 155 -0.08 -3.34 17.61
C ALA A 155 0.89 -2.77 18.67
N ASP A 156 2.20 -3.00 18.48
CA ASP A 156 3.24 -2.51 19.40
C ASP A 156 3.79 -1.13 18.99
N GLY A 157 3.33 -0.59 17.86
CA GLY A 157 3.62 0.78 17.44
C GLY A 157 5.02 1.01 16.86
N PHE A 158 5.64 0.03 16.19
CA PHE A 158 7.00 0.18 15.65
C PHE A 158 7.24 -0.51 14.30
N VAL A 159 8.30 -0.05 13.62
CA VAL A 159 8.96 -0.70 12.49
C VAL A 159 10.42 -0.96 12.85
N GLU A 160 10.90 -2.17 12.57
CA GLU A 160 12.31 -2.54 12.73
C GLU A 160 13.03 -2.34 11.40
N VAL A 161 14.17 -1.66 11.41
CA VAL A 161 14.97 -1.38 10.22
C VAL A 161 16.29 -2.11 10.28
N ASN A 162 16.74 -2.62 9.13
CA ASN A 162 18.10 -3.08 8.94
C ASN A 162 18.95 -1.89 8.43
N PRO A 163 19.88 -1.33 9.23
CA PRO A 163 20.62 -0.13 8.86
C PRO A 163 21.41 -0.26 7.54
N GLN A 164 21.90 -1.46 7.23
CA GLN A 164 22.66 -1.72 6.00
C GLN A 164 21.76 -1.64 4.77
N ALA A 165 20.68 -2.41 4.77
CA ALA A 165 19.72 -2.43 3.65
C ALA A 165 18.92 -1.13 3.53
N ALA A 166 18.76 -0.39 4.64
CA ALA A 166 18.14 0.94 4.67
C ALA A 166 19.07 2.07 4.19
N GLY A 167 20.34 1.77 3.87
CA GLY A 167 21.31 2.78 3.46
C GLY A 167 21.66 3.80 4.55
N LEU A 168 21.55 3.39 5.82
CA LEU A 168 21.87 4.22 6.99
C LEU A 168 23.32 4.09 7.46
N VAL A 169 24.07 3.18 6.84
CA VAL A 169 25.48 2.94 7.06
C VAL A 169 26.28 3.66 5.97
N GLU A 170 27.38 4.29 6.35
CA GLU A 170 28.34 4.81 5.39
C GLU A 170 29.28 3.66 5.02
N ASP A 171 29.32 3.27 3.75
CA ASP A 171 30.40 2.41 3.26
C ASP A 171 31.71 3.22 3.36
N GLU A 172 32.70 2.70 4.09
CA GLU A 172 34.06 3.28 4.12
C GLU A 172 34.82 3.14 2.77
N GLU A 173 34.12 2.91 1.65
CA GLU A 173 34.71 2.77 0.31
C GLU A 173 34.26 3.86 -0.69
N ASP A 174 34.20 5.12 -0.26
CA ASP A 174 34.52 6.22 -1.19
C ASP A 174 36.04 6.45 -1.14
N GLY A 175 36.76 5.60 -1.86
CA GLY A 175 38.14 5.82 -2.21
C GLY A 175 38.29 7.26 -2.74
N GLU A 176 39.12 8.03 -2.05
CA GLU A 176 39.38 9.44 -2.32
C GLU A 176 39.67 9.64 -3.82
N ALA A 177 38.66 10.10 -4.57
CA ALA A 177 38.87 10.65 -5.89
C ALA A 177 39.89 11.78 -5.73
N PRO A 178 41.00 11.79 -6.49
CA PRO A 178 42.05 12.77 -6.27
C PRO A 178 41.44 14.16 -6.39
N ARG A 179 41.49 14.91 -5.29
CA ARG A 179 41.07 16.30 -5.23
C ARG A 179 41.76 17.03 -6.35
N ASP A 180 40.94 17.56 -7.26
CA ASP A 180 41.30 18.44 -8.36
C ASP A 180 42.42 19.39 -7.91
N ALA A 181 43.65 19.11 -8.38
CA ALA A 181 44.79 19.98 -8.15
C ALA A 181 44.46 21.30 -8.84
N GLY A 182 44.14 22.29 -8.02
CA GLY A 182 43.58 23.57 -8.42
C GLY A 182 44.15 24.10 -9.73
N PHE A 183 43.24 24.45 -10.63
CA PHE A 183 43.53 25.25 -11.81
C PHE A 183 44.28 26.53 -11.40
N ASP A 184 45.60 26.57 -11.62
CA ASP A 184 46.43 27.77 -11.48
C ASP A 184 46.47 28.54 -12.82
N PRO A 185 45.76 29.67 -12.94
CA PRO A 185 45.74 30.45 -14.19
C PRO A 185 47.06 31.14 -14.54
N LYS A 186 48.13 31.02 -13.73
CA LYS A 186 49.43 31.66 -13.99
C LYS A 186 50.47 30.76 -14.68
N GLY A 187 50.17 29.48 -14.89
CA GLY A 187 51.11 28.48 -15.44
C GLY A 187 51.12 28.31 -16.97
N ARG A 188 50.76 29.32 -17.79
CA ARG A 188 50.86 29.13 -19.25
C ARG A 188 52.34 29.03 -19.67
N PRO A 189 52.78 27.92 -20.29
CA PRO A 189 54.11 27.88 -20.88
C PRO A 189 54.18 28.95 -21.98
N ARG A 190 55.19 29.82 -21.90
CA ARG A 190 55.57 30.67 -23.02
C ARG A 190 55.90 29.74 -24.19
N GLY A 191 55.19 29.89 -25.29
CA GLY A 191 55.41 29.12 -26.51
C GLY A 191 56.89 29.12 -26.93
N PRO A 192 57.34 28.09 -27.65
CA PRO A 192 58.75 27.88 -27.92
C PRO A 192 59.39 29.13 -28.52
N LYS A 193 60.38 29.68 -27.82
CA LYS A 193 61.40 30.53 -28.43
C LYS A 193 62.30 29.57 -29.18
N ASP A 194 62.14 29.49 -30.50
CA ASP A 194 63.16 29.16 -31.49
C ASP A 194 62.49 28.74 -32.80
N ALA A 195 62.03 29.73 -33.55
CA ALA A 195 62.05 29.67 -35.01
C ALA A 195 62.88 30.86 -35.46
N GLY A 196 64.20 30.67 -35.42
CA GLY A 196 65.14 31.56 -36.06
C GLY A 196 64.75 31.73 -37.53
N GLY A 197 64.70 32.99 -37.96
CA GLY A 197 64.66 33.31 -39.37
C GLY A 197 65.92 32.81 -40.08
N ASN A 198 65.76 32.41 -41.34
CA ASN A 198 66.50 32.94 -42.49
C ASN A 198 66.40 31.95 -43.66
N ARG A 199 65.64 32.30 -44.70
CA ARG A 199 66.17 32.80 -45.99
C ARG A 199 65.03 32.98 -46.99
#